data_AF-A0A2D9HT43-F1
#
_entry.id   AF-A0A2D9HT43-F1
#
_cell.length_a   1.000
_cell.length_b   1.000
_cell.length_c   1.000
_cell.angle_alpha   90.00
_cell.angle_beta   90.00
_cell.angle_gamma   90.00
#
_symmetry.space_group_name_H-M   'P 1'
#
loop_
_entity.id
_entity.type
_entity.pdbx_description
1 polymer ?
#
loop_
_entity_poly.entity_id
_entity_poly.type
_entity_poly.pdbx_seq_one_letter_code
_entity_poly.pdbx_strand_id
1 'polypeptide(L)'
;MTYVPLQVFAKCLQIGKVQDRSEYRELWDRGIVPRKLMPRNPSKAYAIAPDAKKRDFIDFRGEWKNGVFKRFTKAEQQSKRKEYKKSERYKAIVTKAQNKYKKTKKSKTTRKKYNSSEKAKEARKGQALKNRIKRNAYQVKYRAQPKVKAKIKAYDNRPEVKARKRQLERERSKKA
;
A
#
# COMPACT_ATOMS: atom_id res chain seq x y z
N MET A 1 30.09 -31.41 22.14
CA MET A 1 30.51 -31.00 20.79
C MET A 1 31.38 -29.76 20.90
N THR A 2 32.67 -29.86 20.55
CA THR A 2 33.64 -28.77 20.60
C THR A 2 33.61 -27.99 19.28
N TYR A 3 33.12 -26.75 19.31
CA TYR A 3 33.09 -25.87 18.14
C TYR A 3 34.33 -24.98 18.16
N VAL A 4 34.89 -24.70 16.98
CA VAL A 4 36.03 -23.79 16.85
C VAL A 4 35.56 -22.33 16.99
N PRO A 5 36.27 -21.49 17.77
CA PRO A 5 35.99 -20.07 17.83
C PRO A 5 36.07 -19.41 16.45
N LEU A 6 35.15 -18.49 16.17
CA LEU A 6 34.99 -17.84 14.86
C LEU A 6 36.26 -17.13 14.36
N GLN A 7 37.08 -16.63 15.28
CA GLN A 7 38.36 -15.98 15.00
C GLN A 7 39.41 -16.96 14.47
N VAL A 8 39.47 -18.17 15.05
CA VAL A 8 40.38 -19.24 14.63
C VAL A 8 39.97 -19.75 13.25
N PHE A 9 38.66 -19.90 13.04
CA PHE A 9 38.09 -20.28 11.75
C PHE A 9 38.41 -19.28 10.63
N ALA A 10 38.27 -17.97 10.88
CA ALA A 10 38.59 -16.93 9.90
C ALA A 10 40.08 -16.91 9.52
N LYS A 11 40.98 -17.13 10.48
CA LYS A 11 42.43 -17.26 10.21
C LYS A 11 42.75 -18.46 9.33
N CYS A 12 42.12 -19.62 9.57
CA CYS A 12 42.34 -20.82 8.74
C CYS A 12 41.92 -20.60 7.27
N LEU A 13 40.87 -19.83 7.01
CA LEU A 13 40.43 -19.51 5.64
C LEU A 13 41.38 -18.57 4.91
N GLN A 14 41.91 -17.57 5.62
CA GLN A 14 42.93 -16.66 5.08
C GLN A 14 44.21 -17.40 4.71
N ILE A 15 44.66 -18.34 5.55
CA ILE A 15 45.81 -19.21 5.27
C ILE A 15 45.55 -20.10 4.04
N GLY A 16 44.33 -20.63 3.92
CA GLY A 16 43.92 -21.47 2.79
C GLY A 16 43.62 -20.71 1.49
N LYS A 17 43.80 -19.38 1.43
CA LYS A 17 43.43 -18.51 0.30
C LYS A 17 41.97 -18.68 -0.17
N VAL A 18 41.07 -19.11 0.71
CA VAL A 18 39.64 -19.28 0.38
C VAL A 18 38.99 -17.91 0.44
N GLN A 19 38.55 -17.39 -0.70
CA GLN A 19 38.13 -15.99 -0.83
C GLN A 19 36.65 -15.79 -0.45
N ASP A 20 35.78 -16.77 -0.76
CA ASP A 20 34.33 -16.60 -0.67
C ASP A 20 33.54 -17.72 0.04
N ARG A 21 32.33 -17.37 0.49
CA ARG A 21 31.35 -18.29 1.14
C ARG A 21 31.03 -19.52 0.29
N SER A 22 31.02 -19.35 -1.03
CA SER A 22 30.68 -20.38 -2.01
C SER A 22 31.79 -21.43 -2.09
N GLU A 23 33.04 -20.99 -2.18
CA GLU A 23 34.22 -21.86 -2.27
C GLU A 23 34.35 -22.74 -1.02
N TYR A 24 34.18 -22.16 0.17
CA TYR A 24 34.22 -22.97 1.40
C TYR A 24 33.06 -23.97 1.49
N ARG A 25 31.87 -23.60 1.01
CA ARG A 25 30.71 -24.50 1.00
C ARG A 25 30.91 -25.64 0.00
N GLU A 26 31.55 -25.39 -1.13
CA GLU A 26 31.93 -26.43 -2.08
C GLU A 26 32.99 -27.37 -1.50
N LEU A 27 34.00 -26.86 -0.81
CA LEU A 27 35.00 -27.69 -0.11
C LEU A 27 34.37 -28.55 1.00
N TRP A 28 33.32 -28.03 1.65
CA TRP A 28 32.52 -28.74 2.64
C TRP A 28 31.63 -29.82 2.01
N ASP A 29 30.94 -29.52 0.92
CA ASP A 29 30.11 -30.48 0.17
C ASP A 29 30.99 -31.61 -0.40
N ARG A 30 32.23 -31.30 -0.77
CA ARG A 30 33.25 -32.28 -1.20
C ARG A 30 33.92 -33.04 -0.06
N GLY A 31 33.60 -32.74 1.20
CA GLY A 31 34.12 -33.46 2.37
C GLY A 31 35.59 -33.17 2.71
N ILE A 32 36.20 -32.15 2.08
CA ILE A 32 37.61 -31.78 2.28
C ILE A 32 37.80 -31.13 3.66
N VAL A 33 36.79 -30.38 4.13
CA VAL A 33 36.85 -29.70 5.43
C VAL A 33 36.01 -30.42 6.49
N PRO A 34 36.56 -30.77 7.66
CA PRO A 34 35.83 -31.45 8.72
C PRO A 34 34.60 -30.68 9.21
N ARG A 35 33.44 -31.35 9.23
CA ARG A 35 32.14 -30.81 9.68
C ARG A 35 32.16 -30.24 11.11
N LYS A 36 33.10 -30.71 11.95
CA LYS A 36 33.26 -30.30 13.35
C LYS A 36 33.88 -28.90 13.52
N LEU A 37 34.46 -28.33 12.46
CA LEU A 37 35.17 -27.04 12.50
C LEU A 37 34.28 -25.82 12.23
N MET A 38 32.97 -25.99 12.04
CA MET A 38 32.09 -24.84 11.80
C MET A 38 31.89 -23.98 13.06
N PRO A 39 31.90 -22.64 12.95
CA PRO A 39 31.34 -21.80 13.99
C PRO A 39 29.85 -22.13 14.17
N ARG A 40 29.34 -22.02 15.40
CA ARG A 40 27.93 -22.32 15.72
C ARG A 40 26.91 -21.47 14.92
N ASN A 41 27.35 -20.35 14.33
CA ASN A 41 26.50 -19.51 13.48
C ASN A 41 27.32 -18.80 12.37
N PRO A 42 27.70 -19.51 11.30
CA PRO A 42 28.57 -18.98 10.25
C PRO A 42 27.87 -17.86 9.47
N SER A 43 26.54 -17.85 9.44
CA SER A 43 25.76 -16.80 8.78
C SER A 43 26.02 -15.40 9.34
N LYS A 44 26.34 -15.25 10.62
CA LYS A 44 26.68 -13.94 11.24
C LYS A 44 28.02 -13.38 10.76
N ALA A 45 28.99 -14.23 10.42
CA ALA A 45 30.32 -13.81 9.98
C ALA A 45 30.33 -13.23 8.56
N TYR A 46 29.43 -13.74 7.70
CA TYR A 46 29.39 -13.42 6.26
C TYR A 46 28.13 -12.65 5.83
N ALA A 47 27.27 -12.22 6.77
CA ALA A 47 26.03 -11.51 6.45
C ALA A 47 26.18 -9.99 6.26
N ILE A 48 27.39 -9.45 6.34
CA ILE A 48 27.62 -8.03 6.05
C ILE A 48 28.16 -7.96 4.61
N ALA A 49 27.29 -8.18 3.63
CA ALA A 49 27.55 -7.54 2.35
C ALA A 49 27.54 -6.02 2.62
N PRO A 50 28.53 -5.23 2.17
CA PRO A 50 28.59 -3.79 2.44
C PRO A 50 27.33 -3.04 1.96
N ASP A 51 26.65 -3.62 0.98
CA ASP A 51 25.42 -3.21 0.31
C ASP A 51 24.16 -3.94 0.81
N ALA A 52 24.30 -4.87 1.76
CA ALA A 52 23.19 -5.31 2.61
C ALA A 52 22.85 -4.19 3.60
N LYS A 53 22.39 -3.05 3.05
CA LYS A 53 21.59 -2.05 3.77
C LYS A 53 20.73 -2.81 4.75
N LYS A 54 20.84 -2.46 6.04
CA LYS A 54 19.99 -2.93 7.13
C LYS A 54 18.58 -3.10 6.58
N ARG A 55 18.25 -4.30 6.10
CA ARG A 55 16.89 -4.60 5.70
C ARG A 55 16.26 -4.66 7.06
N ASP A 56 15.51 -3.62 7.41
CA ASP A 56 14.59 -3.63 8.54
C ASP A 56 13.57 -4.72 8.25
N PHE A 57 13.99 -5.96 8.36
CA PHE A 57 13.23 -7.14 8.08
C PHE A 57 12.50 -7.44 9.37
N ILE A 58 11.19 -7.26 9.35
CA ILE A 58 10.36 -7.59 10.50
C ILE A 58 10.31 -9.11 10.57
N ASP A 59 11.03 -9.69 11.54
CA ASP A 59 10.96 -11.12 11.79
C ASP A 59 9.69 -11.43 12.58
N PHE A 60 8.72 -12.03 11.89
CA PHE A 60 7.47 -12.46 12.52
C PHE A 60 7.62 -13.76 13.32
N ARG A 61 8.80 -14.40 13.34
CA ARG A 61 9.00 -15.71 14.00
C ARG A 61 9.47 -15.60 15.45
N GLY A 62 10.10 -14.49 15.82
CA GLY A 62 10.68 -14.33 17.14
C GLY A 62 11.55 -13.10 17.25
N GLU A 63 12.17 -12.92 18.40
CA GLU A 63 13.12 -11.85 18.68
C GLU A 63 14.39 -12.40 19.31
N TRP A 64 15.52 -11.78 18.97
CA TRP A 64 16.78 -12.01 19.65
C TRP A 64 16.85 -11.12 20.88
N LYS A 65 17.01 -11.71 22.06
CA LYS A 65 17.26 -11.01 23.31
C LYS A 65 18.48 -11.63 23.98
N ASN A 66 19.49 -10.80 24.29
CA ASN A 66 20.73 -11.23 24.96
C ASN A 66 21.40 -12.46 24.31
N GLY A 67 21.44 -12.50 22.98
CA GLY A 67 22.05 -13.61 22.24
C GLY A 67 21.23 -14.90 22.17
N VAL A 68 20.03 -14.94 22.78
CA VAL A 68 19.10 -16.07 22.72
C VAL A 68 17.90 -15.69 21.83
N PHE A 69 17.52 -16.58 20.92
CA PHE A 69 16.35 -16.38 20.07
C PHE A 69 15.08 -16.92 20.74
N LYS A 70 14.16 -16.03 21.08
CA LYS A 70 12.84 -16.39 21.61
C LYS A 70 11.84 -16.42 20.47
N ARG A 71 11.26 -17.60 20.20
CA ARG A 71 10.16 -17.73 19.23
C ARG A 71 8.87 -17.15 19.78
N PHE A 72 8.14 -16.44 18.92
CA PHE A 72 6.78 -15.99 19.22
C PHE A 72 5.80 -17.15 19.12
N THR A 73 4.84 -17.18 20.04
CA THR A 73 3.65 -18.03 19.96
C THR A 73 2.82 -17.67 18.74
N LYS A 74 1.98 -18.59 18.24
CA LYS A 74 1.12 -18.31 17.07
C LYS A 74 0.26 -17.06 17.26
N ALA A 75 -0.24 -16.81 18.47
CA ALA A 75 -1.04 -15.63 18.80
C ALA A 75 -0.24 -14.32 18.66
N GLU A 76 0.98 -14.28 19.20
CA GLU A 76 1.89 -13.14 19.08
C GLU A 76 2.31 -12.87 17.61
N GLN A 77 2.50 -13.93 16.83
CA GLN A 77 2.78 -13.77 15.39
C GLN A 77 1.59 -13.14 14.66
N GLN A 78 0.37 -13.54 15.00
CA GLN A 78 -0.84 -12.95 14.42
C GLN A 78 -1.02 -11.49 14.81
N SER A 79 -0.79 -11.14 16.09
CA SER A 79 -0.89 -9.74 16.53
C SER A 79 0.15 -8.86 15.82
N LYS A 80 1.42 -9.28 15.76
CA LYS A 80 2.47 -8.56 15.03
C LYS A 80 2.18 -8.42 13.54
N ARG A 81 1.61 -9.44 12.89
CA ARG A 81 1.18 -9.34 11.48
C ARG A 81 0.05 -8.34 11.31
N LYS A 82 -0.95 -8.34 12.21
CA LYS A 82 -2.06 -7.37 12.19
C LYS A 82 -1.55 -5.95 12.38
N GLU A 83 -0.63 -5.75 13.31
CA GLU A 83 0.01 -4.46 13.57
C GLU A 83 0.84 -4.00 12.37
N TYR A 84 1.69 -4.87 11.81
CA TYR A 84 2.45 -4.55 10.61
C TYR A 84 1.56 -4.16 9.43
N LYS A 85 0.41 -4.81 9.24
CA LYS A 85 -0.55 -4.44 8.19
C LYS A 85 -1.09 -3.00 8.35
N LYS A 86 -1.07 -2.44 9.57
CA LYS A 86 -1.47 -1.06 9.84
C LYS A 86 -0.33 -0.06 9.60
N SER A 87 0.92 -0.51 9.56
CA SER A 87 2.08 0.37 9.37
C SER A 87 2.05 1.09 8.01
N GLU A 88 2.54 2.33 7.99
CA GLU A 88 2.67 3.11 6.74
C GLU A 88 3.59 2.43 5.73
N ARG A 89 4.62 1.74 6.21
CA ARG A 89 5.51 0.94 5.36
C ARG A 89 4.76 -0.16 4.62
N TYR A 90 3.93 -0.93 5.31
CA TYR A 90 3.12 -1.96 4.65
C TYR A 90 2.17 -1.35 3.63
N LYS A 91 1.48 -0.27 3.99
CA LYS A 91 0.60 0.47 3.07
C LYS A 91 1.36 0.94 1.83
N ALA A 92 2.56 1.48 1.97
CA ALA A 92 3.40 1.91 0.86
C ALA A 92 3.80 0.75 -0.06
N ILE A 93 4.23 -0.39 0.50
CA ILE A 93 4.60 -1.59 -0.27
C ILE A 93 3.40 -2.12 -1.05
N VAL A 94 2.24 -2.26 -0.40
CA VAL A 94 1.00 -2.74 -1.02
C VAL A 94 0.55 -1.76 -2.11
N THR A 95 0.61 -0.46 -1.85
CA THR A 95 0.22 0.57 -2.83
C THR A 95 1.12 0.52 -4.05
N LYS A 96 2.44 0.38 -3.87
CA LYS A 96 3.40 0.23 -4.98
C LYS A 96 3.10 -1.03 -5.80
N ALA A 97 2.84 -2.16 -5.15
CA ALA A 97 2.47 -3.40 -5.81
C ALA A 97 1.14 -3.31 -6.58
N GLN A 98 0.11 -2.71 -5.97
CA GLN A 98 -1.18 -2.46 -6.61
C GLN A 98 -1.06 -1.54 -7.82
N ASN A 99 -0.30 -0.45 -7.70
CA ASN A 99 -0.08 0.48 -8.81
C ASN A 99 0.70 -0.16 -9.95
N LYS A 100 1.69 -1.02 -9.63
CA LYS A 100 2.38 -1.86 -10.63
C LYS A 100 1.37 -2.78 -11.35
N TYR A 101 0.51 -3.46 -10.60
CA TYR A 101 -0.51 -4.35 -11.16
C TYR A 101 -1.52 -3.60 -12.06
N LYS A 102 -2.01 -2.44 -11.63
CA LYS A 102 -2.94 -1.59 -12.40
C LYS A 102 -2.38 -1.17 -13.77
N LYS A 103 -1.05 -1.07 -13.91
CA LYS A 103 -0.40 -0.70 -15.18
C LYS A 103 -0.35 -1.85 -16.19
N THR A 104 -0.52 -3.10 -15.75
CA THR A 104 -0.46 -4.30 -16.60
C THR A 104 -1.61 -4.34 -17.62
N LYS A 105 -1.37 -4.95 -18.78
CA LYS A 105 -2.40 -5.15 -19.82
C LYS A 105 -3.61 -5.93 -19.28
N LYS A 106 -3.36 -7.02 -18.54
CA LYS A 106 -4.41 -7.86 -17.90
C LYS A 106 -5.30 -7.06 -16.95
N SER A 107 -4.72 -6.19 -16.12
CA SER A 107 -5.53 -5.35 -15.21
C SER A 107 -6.34 -4.30 -15.98
N LYS A 108 -5.74 -3.67 -17.00
CA LYS A 108 -6.44 -2.68 -17.83
C LYS A 108 -7.63 -3.29 -18.58
N THR A 109 -7.48 -4.47 -19.16
CA THR A 109 -8.55 -5.15 -19.91
C THR A 109 -9.70 -5.58 -18.99
N THR A 110 -9.38 -6.22 -17.86
CA THR A 110 -10.39 -6.61 -16.85
C THR A 110 -11.14 -5.40 -16.28
N ARG A 111 -10.43 -4.30 -15.98
CA ARG A 111 -11.05 -3.05 -15.53
C ARG A 111 -11.98 -2.46 -16.58
N LYS A 112 -11.57 -2.47 -17.86
CA LYS A 112 -12.43 -1.99 -18.97
C LYS A 112 -13.70 -2.83 -19.08
N LYS A 113 -13.57 -4.17 -19.07
CA LYS A 113 -14.70 -5.11 -19.12
C LYS A 113 -15.68 -4.90 -17.96
N TYR A 114 -15.17 -4.75 -16.75
CA TYR A 114 -16.01 -4.45 -15.58
C TYR A 114 -16.71 -3.09 -15.73
N ASN A 115 -15.97 -2.05 -16.13
CA ASN A 115 -16.52 -0.69 -16.26
C ASN A 115 -17.61 -0.55 -17.34
N SER A 116 -17.62 -1.44 -18.34
CA SER A 116 -18.64 -1.52 -19.38
C SER A 116 -19.81 -2.45 -19.00
N SER A 117 -19.71 -3.22 -17.92
CA SER A 117 -20.79 -4.09 -17.45
C SER A 117 -22.00 -3.27 -16.97
N GLU A 118 -23.21 -3.81 -17.16
CA GLU A 118 -24.45 -3.17 -16.69
C GLU A 118 -24.44 -2.94 -15.19
N LYS A 119 -23.96 -3.92 -14.42
CA LYS A 119 -23.78 -3.80 -12.96
C LYS A 119 -22.97 -2.55 -12.57
N ALA A 120 -21.88 -2.27 -13.29
CA ALA A 120 -21.07 -1.08 -13.02
C ALA A 120 -21.76 0.21 -13.47
N LYS A 121 -22.50 0.19 -14.58
CA LYS A 121 -23.28 1.36 -15.04
C LYS A 121 -24.41 1.70 -14.09
N GLU A 122 -25.14 0.69 -13.62
CA GLU A 122 -26.23 0.83 -12.65
C GLU A 122 -25.72 1.37 -11.32
N ALA A 123 -24.61 0.85 -10.81
CA ALA A 123 -23.98 1.37 -9.60
C ALA A 123 -23.61 2.86 -9.74
N ARG A 124 -23.12 3.30 -10.91
CA ARG A 124 -22.84 4.72 -11.18
C ARG A 124 -24.11 5.56 -11.22
N LYS A 125 -25.17 5.08 -11.89
CA LYS A 125 -26.48 5.76 -11.94
C LYS A 125 -27.06 5.92 -10.53
N GLY A 126 -27.04 4.86 -9.73
CA GLY A 126 -27.50 4.89 -8.34
C GLY A 126 -26.70 5.88 -7.49
N GLN A 127 -25.38 5.90 -7.62
CA GLN A 127 -24.54 6.85 -6.91
C GLN A 127 -24.77 8.30 -7.38
N ALA A 128 -24.93 8.52 -8.68
CA ALA A 128 -25.25 9.84 -9.24
C ALA A 128 -26.59 10.36 -8.72
N LEU A 129 -27.59 9.48 -8.61
CA LEU A 129 -28.90 9.81 -8.05
C LEU A 129 -28.78 10.20 -6.56
N LYS A 130 -28.07 9.42 -5.75
CA LYS A 130 -27.79 9.76 -4.34
C LYS A 130 -27.13 11.12 -4.20
N ASN A 131 -26.12 11.40 -5.02
CA ASN A 131 -25.43 12.69 -5.03
C ASN A 131 -26.35 13.84 -5.46
N ARG A 132 -27.23 13.61 -6.46
CA ARG A 132 -28.23 14.60 -6.90
C ARG A 132 -29.22 14.92 -5.79
N ILE A 133 -29.76 13.91 -5.11
CA ILE A 133 -30.67 14.08 -3.98
C ILE A 133 -29.99 14.89 -2.87
N LYS A 134 -28.76 14.53 -2.50
CA LYS A 134 -27.98 15.25 -1.48
C LYS A 134 -27.76 16.71 -1.85
N ARG A 135 -27.39 16.99 -3.11
CA ARG A 135 -27.19 18.35 -3.62
C ARG A 135 -28.49 19.15 -3.63
N ASN A 136 -29.58 18.56 -4.09
CA ASN A 136 -30.88 19.22 -4.15
C ASN A 136 -31.37 19.56 -2.73
N ALA A 137 -31.28 18.62 -1.79
CA ALA A 137 -31.62 18.86 -0.39
C ALA A 137 -30.79 20.00 0.21
N TYR A 138 -29.49 20.05 -0.08
CA TYR A 138 -28.63 21.15 0.33
C TYR A 138 -29.06 22.49 -0.28
N GLN A 139 -29.34 22.53 -1.59
CA GLN A 139 -29.77 23.75 -2.28
C GLN A 139 -31.11 24.28 -1.75
N VAL A 140 -32.07 23.39 -1.47
CA VAL A 140 -33.36 23.77 -0.88
C VAL A 140 -33.14 24.42 0.48
N LYS A 141 -32.35 23.78 1.36
CA LYS A 141 -32.01 24.35 2.68
C LYS A 141 -31.28 25.70 2.57
N TYR A 142 -30.32 25.80 1.64
CA TYR A 142 -29.57 27.04 1.41
C TYR A 142 -30.47 28.18 0.93
N ARG A 143 -31.36 27.93 -0.05
CA ARG A 143 -32.29 28.94 -0.57
C ARG A 143 -33.37 29.35 0.43
N ALA A 144 -33.73 28.46 1.35
CA ALA A 144 -34.70 28.75 2.40
C ALA A 144 -34.16 29.71 3.47
N GLN A 145 -32.84 29.88 3.58
CA GLN A 145 -32.26 30.81 4.54
C GLN A 145 -32.76 32.25 4.31
N PRO A 146 -33.14 32.99 5.36
CA PRO A 146 -33.78 34.30 5.22
C PRO A 146 -32.91 35.30 4.45
N LYS A 147 -31.60 35.35 4.74
CA LYS A 147 -30.64 36.20 4.03
C LYS A 147 -30.55 35.88 2.53
N VAL A 148 -30.55 34.59 2.17
CA VAL A 148 -30.48 34.14 0.77
C VAL A 148 -31.81 34.41 0.06
N LYS A 149 -32.93 34.10 0.70
CA LYS A 149 -34.29 34.35 0.19
C LYS A 149 -34.52 35.84 -0.09
N ALA A 150 -34.09 36.73 0.82
CA ALA A 150 -34.15 38.17 0.63
C ALA A 150 -33.32 38.62 -0.58
N LYS A 151 -32.09 38.11 -0.73
CA LYS A 151 -31.24 38.40 -1.91
C LYS A 151 -31.85 37.93 -3.22
N ILE A 152 -32.43 36.72 -3.25
CA ILE A 152 -33.14 36.19 -4.42
C ILE A 152 -34.32 37.10 -4.78
N LYS A 153 -35.14 37.49 -3.79
CA LYS A 153 -36.29 38.39 -4.00
C LYS A 153 -35.85 39.77 -4.51
N ALA A 154 -34.77 40.33 -3.94
CA ALA A 154 -34.22 41.61 -4.38
C ALA A 154 -33.70 41.55 -5.82
N TYR A 155 -33.01 40.46 -6.19
CA TYR A 155 -32.53 40.22 -7.56
C TYR A 155 -33.69 40.08 -8.54
N ASP A 156 -34.69 39.27 -8.20
CA ASP A 156 -35.88 39.03 -9.04
C ASP A 156 -36.76 40.28 -9.22
N ASN A 157 -36.66 41.25 -8.31
CA ASN A 157 -37.41 42.50 -8.40
C ASN A 157 -36.74 43.57 -9.27
N ARG A 158 -35.52 43.35 -9.76
CA ARG A 158 -34.85 44.28 -10.68
C ARG A 158 -35.63 44.38 -12.00
N PRO A 159 -35.84 45.58 -12.55
CA PRO A 159 -36.65 45.79 -13.75
C PRO A 159 -36.10 45.04 -14.97
N GLU A 160 -34.78 45.06 -15.15
CA GLU A 160 -34.08 44.33 -16.22
C GLU A 160 -34.33 42.81 -16.15
N VAL A 161 -34.28 42.23 -14.95
CA VAL A 161 -34.49 40.80 -14.73
C VAL A 161 -35.94 40.41 -15.00
N LYS A 162 -36.90 41.25 -14.57
CA LYS A 162 -38.33 41.05 -14.87
C LYS A 162 -38.62 41.12 -16.37
N ALA A 163 -38.08 42.13 -17.05
CA ALA A 163 -38.24 42.28 -18.49
C ALA A 163 -37.70 41.05 -19.24
N ARG A 164 -36.52 40.56 -18.85
CA ARG A 164 -35.92 39.35 -19.42
C ARG A 164 -36.74 38.09 -19.16
N LYS A 165 -37.31 37.92 -17.97
CA LYS A 165 -38.20 36.78 -17.67
C LYS A 165 -39.45 36.78 -18.56
N ARG A 166 -40.08 37.94 -18.74
CA ARG A 166 -41.24 38.11 -19.63
C ARG A 166 -40.89 37.83 -21.10
N GLN A 167 -39.71 38.28 -21.54
CA GLN A 167 -39.25 37.98 -22.90
C GLN A 167 -39.01 36.48 -23.10
N LEU A 168 -38.35 35.80 -22.15
CA LEU A 168 -38.13 34.36 -22.21
C LEU A 168 -39.46 33.58 -22.23
N GLU A 169 -40.46 34.03 -21.49
CA GLU A 169 -41.81 33.45 -21.49
C GLU A 169 -42.48 33.59 -22.85
N ARG A 170 -42.42 34.78 -23.47
CA ARG A 170 -42.91 35.02 -24.83
C ARG A 170 -42.18 34.18 -25.88
N GLU A 171 -40.88 33.97 -25.73
CA GLU A 171 -40.11 33.11 -26.64
C GLU A 171 -40.47 31.63 -26.48
N ARG A 172 -40.77 31.17 -25.26
CA ARG A 172 -41.27 29.82 -25.01
C ARG A 172 -42.65 29.60 -25.59
N SER A 173 -43.55 30.56 -25.44
CA SER A 173 -44.92 30.47 -25.99
C SER A 173 -44.96 30.52 -27.52
N LYS A 174 -43.95 31.12 -28.17
CA LYS A 174 -43.82 31.11 -29.64
C LYS A 174 -43.22 29.80 -30.20
N LYS A 175 -42.56 29.01 -29.35
CA LYS A 175 -41.92 27.74 -29.73
C LYS A 175 -42.78 26.51 -29.40
N ALA A 176 -43.85 26.68 -28.63
CA ALA A 176 -44.84 25.66 -28.32
C ALA A 176 -45.98 25.75 -29.34
#